data_AF-A0A531L2X9-F1
#
_entry.id   AF-A0A531L2X9-F1
#
_cell.length_a   1.000
_cell.length_b   1.000
_cell.length_c   1.000
_cell.angle_alpha   90.00
_cell.angle_beta   90.00
_cell.angle_gamma   90.00
#
_symmetry.space_group_name_H-M   'P 1'
#
loop_
_entity.id
_entity.type
_entity.pdbx_description
1 polymer ?
#
loop_
_entity_poly.entity_id
_entity_poly.type
_entity_poly.pdbx_seq_one_letter_code
_entity_poly.pdbx_strand_id
1 'polypeptide(L)' 'MREVDLRRIDLNLLVALEALLDEKNVTRAASRLGMSQPAASRLAARVTF' A
#
# COMPACT_ATOMS: atom_id res chain seq x y z
N MET A 1 -12.00 20.24 -12.13
CA MET A 1 -10.84 19.47 -11.64
C MET A 1 -11.03 19.30 -10.14
N ARG A 2 -11.12 18.07 -9.62
CA ARG A 2 -11.14 17.89 -8.16
C ARG A 2 -9.74 18.19 -7.65
N GLU A 3 -9.64 19.15 -6.74
CA GLU A 3 -8.38 19.42 -6.04
C GLU A 3 -8.03 18.21 -5.19
N VAL A 4 -6.84 17.64 -5.42
CA VAL A 4 -6.31 16.57 -4.59
C VAL A 4 -5.68 17.24 -3.37
N ASP A 5 -6.28 17.09 -2.20
CA ASP A 5 -5.67 17.55 -0.95
C ASP A 5 -4.54 16.60 -0.55
N LEU A 6 -3.33 16.91 -1.00
CA LEU A 6 -2.12 16.13 -0.72
C LEU A 6 -1.83 16.01 0.78
N ARG A 7 -2.33 16.93 1.62
CA ARG A 7 -2.17 16.87 3.08
C ARG A 7 -2.99 15.75 3.71
N ARG A 8 -3.99 15.22 2.99
CA ARG A 8 -4.87 14.14 3.45
C ARG A 8 -4.50 12.78 2.87
N ILE A 9 -3.47 12.70 2.04
CA ILE A 9 -2.98 11.43 1.51
C ILE A 9 -2.17 10.70 2.58
N ASP A 10 -2.51 9.43 2.80
CA ASP A 10 -1.71 8.51 3.61
C ASP A 10 -0.51 8.02 2.79
N LEU A 11 0.68 8.54 3.10
CA LEU A 11 1.92 8.22 2.39
C LEU A 11 2.26 6.72 2.46
N ASN A 12 1.81 6.01 3.49
CA ASN A 12 2.05 4.56 3.59
C ASN A 12 1.28 3.80 2.51
N LEU A 13 0.12 4.31 2.07
CA LEU A 13 -0.64 3.71 0.98
C LEU A 13 0.05 3.89 -0.38
N LEU A 14 0.77 4.99 -0.58
CA LEU A 14 1.52 5.22 -1.82
C LEU A 14 2.71 4.26 -1.93
N VAL A 15 3.49 4.11 -0.84
CA VAL A 15 4.61 3.16 -0.79
C VAL A 15 4.12 1.72 -0.94
N ALA A 16 2.98 1.39 -0.33
CA ALA A 16 2.33 0.10 -0.50
C ALA A 16 1.92 -0.17 -1.94
N LEU A 17 1.29 0.81 -2.57
CA LEU A 17 0.79 0.72 -3.94
C LEU A 17 1.95 0.55 -4.93
N GLU A 18 3.03 1.32 -4.77
CA GLU A 18 4.24 1.16 -5.57
C GLU A 18 4.80 -0.27 -5.49
N ALA A 19 4.99 -0.79 -4.28
CA ALA A 19 5.48 -2.15 -4.09
C ALA A 19 4.55 -3.21 -4.71
N LEU A 20 3.23 -2.99 -4.67
CA LEU A 20 2.26 -3.91 -5.29
C LEU A 20 2.30 -3.86 -6.83
N LEU A 21 2.51 -2.69 -7.42
CA LEU A 21 2.63 -2.54 -8.86
C LEU A 21 3.90 -3.21 -9.38
N ASP A 22 5.00 -3.12 -8.64
CA ASP A 22 6.26 -3.80 -8.95
C ASP A 22 6.17 -5.31 -8.81
N GLU A 23 5.73 -5.80 -7.64
CA GLU A 23 5.79 -7.21 -7.29
C GLU A 23 4.63 -8.03 -7.88
N LYS A 24 3.49 -7.38 -8.18
CA LYS A 24 2.22 -8.00 -8.59
C LYS A 24 1.77 -9.13 -7.66
N ASN A 25 2.24 -9.11 -6.42
CA ASN A 25 2.01 -10.13 -5.40
C ASN A 25 2.06 -9.50 -4.01
N VAL A 26 0.94 -9.58 -3.28
CA VAL A 26 0.78 -8.98 -1.94
C VAL A 26 1.82 -9.51 -0.94
N THR A 27 2.12 -10.80 -0.96
CA THR A 27 3.05 -11.41 0.00
C THR A 27 4.48 -10.95 -0.27
N ARG A 28 4.90 -10.86 -1.53
CA ARG A 28 6.24 -10.35 -1.89
C ARG A 28 6.38 -8.86 -1.58
N ALA A 29 5.37 -8.05 -1.90
CA ALA A 29 5.34 -6.63 -1.56
C ALA A 29 5.42 -6.41 -0.04
N ALA A 30 4.66 -7.18 0.75
CA ALA A 30 4.72 -7.14 2.21
C ALA A 30 6.10 -7.50 2.77
N SER A 31 6.72 -8.56 2.23
CA SER A 31 8.07 -8.97 2.61
C SER A 31 9.12 -7.92 2.26
N ARG A 32 9.03 -7.30 1.07
CA ARG A 32 9.91 -6.19 0.64
C ARG A 32 9.81 -4.99 1.58
N LEU A 33 8.59 -4.69 2.05
CA LEU A 33 8.33 -3.59 2.98
C LEU A 33 8.61 -3.94 4.45
N GLY A 34 9.11 -5.14 4.75
CA GLY A 34 9.40 -5.59 6.12
C GLY A 34 8.15 -5.66 7.01
N MET A 35 6.97 -5.84 6.41
CA MET A 35 5.71 -5.84 7.13
C MET A 35 5.45 -7.18 7.81
N SER A 36 4.91 -7.12 9.03
CA SER A 36 4.32 -8.30 9.66
C SER A 36 3.04 -8.71 8.92
N GLN A 37 2.70 -10.01 8.95
CA GLN A 37 1.51 -10.54 8.29
C GLN A 37 0.20 -9.80 8.66
N PRO A 38 -0.04 -9.39 9.94
CA PRO A 38 -1.20 -8.59 10.28
C PRO A 38 -1.19 -7.18 9.68
N ALA A 39 -0.01 -6.55 9.58
CA ALA A 39 0.12 -5.23 8.95
C ALA A 39 -0.12 -5.31 7.44
N ALA A 40 0.43 -6.32 6.78
CA ALA A 40 0.23 -6.59 5.37
C ALA A 40 -1.26 -6.82 5.03
N SER A 41 -1.97 -7.60 5.85
CA SER A 41 -3.39 -7.90 5.64
C SER A 41 -4.28 -6.65 5.77
N ARG A 42 -4.02 -5.79 6.77
CA ARG A 42 -4.73 -4.51 6.92
C ARG A 42 -4.47 -3.54 5.76
N LEU A 43 -3.23 -3.51 5.26
CA LEU A 43 -2.86 -2.65 4.15
C LEU A 43 -3.50 -3.12 2.85
N ALA A 44 -3.45 -4.43 2.55
CA ALA A 44 -4.09 -5.05 1.40
C ALA A 44 -5.59 -4.75 1.34
N ALA A 45 -6.27 -4.79 2.49
CA ALA A 45 -7.69 -4.45 2.59
C ALA A 45 -8.02 -2.99 2.21
N ARG A 46 -7.04 -2.06 2.25
CA ARG A 46 -7.23 -0.64 1.92
C ARG A 46 -6.86 -0.29 0.47
N VAL A 47 -6.05 -1.11 -0.20
CA VAL A 47 -5.52 -0.84 -1.55
C VAL A 47 -6.11 -1.73 -2.63
N THR A 48 -6.78 -2.83 -2.28
CA THR A 48 -7.31 -3.81 -3.24
C THR A 48 -8.84 -3.95 -3.20
N PHE A 49 -9.52 -3.42 -2.17
CA PHE A 49 -10.98 -3.32 -2.07
C PHE A 49 -11.38 -1.86 -1.92
#